data_AF-A0A7Y4KFA6-F1
#
_entry.id   AF-A0A7Y4KFA6-F1
#
_cell.length_a   1.000
_cell.length_b   1.000
_cell.length_c   1.000
_cell.angle_alpha   90.00
_cell.angle_beta   90.00
_cell.angle_gamma   90.00
#
_symmetry.space_group_name_H-M   'P 1'
#
loop_
_entity.id
_entity.type
_entity.pdbx_description
1 polymer ?
#
loop_
_entity_poly.entity_id
_entity_poly.type
_entity_poly.pdbx_seq_one_letter_code
_entity_poly.pdbx_strand_id
1 'polypeptide(L)'
;MSSILSTLPALYQDLLPAFFRKEAPTETKATCSNCAMSRASAQATVESVDGAEHLFRPDTKCCTYYPRLPNYLVGALLSDDSPQMAEGRRRIEAKIESRIGVSPQWVKPPAKFNHLYKNAHQFFGRASSLRCPYYALESGGCTIWAYRESVCSTFFCKYVAGRDGQRFWMSLKTYLTLAEFQLSRHALLQLMPEFLLDGRDKAEVATAPLSVEDLDDAAPPPKAYAALWKGYVGMEKDFYRACYDAVRAVSRDGLERLLGLDGIIEQKVLEKLHTQATAPTLPRVLRFNPDATVKWLPDGSVALGSYSEYDAVALPGEAYALLVEFTGQKPVEAVRQHLRDHKQADLDPDILLELHRHRILIEP
;
A
#
# COMPACT_ATOMS: atom_id res chain seq x y z
N MET A 1 19.38 -2.33 4.40
CA MET A 1 18.25 -2.92 3.64
C MET A 1 17.53 -3.88 4.56
N SER A 2 16.22 -4.07 4.37
CA SER A 2 15.38 -4.95 5.19
C SER A 2 14.78 -6.03 4.30
N SER A 3 14.67 -7.28 4.77
CA SER A 3 14.05 -8.34 3.96
C SER A 3 12.58 -8.00 3.66
N ILE A 4 12.04 -8.46 2.53
CA ILE A 4 10.62 -8.28 2.21
C ILE A 4 9.76 -8.82 3.37
N LEU A 5 10.09 -10.02 3.88
CA LEU A 5 9.40 -10.63 5.02
C LEU A 5 9.37 -9.77 6.28
N SER A 6 10.41 -8.98 6.56
CA SER A 6 10.43 -8.12 7.76
C SER A 6 9.38 -7.00 7.74
N THR A 7 8.79 -6.72 6.57
CA THR A 7 7.74 -5.72 6.38
C THR A 7 6.32 -6.29 6.52
N LEU A 8 6.19 -7.62 6.59
CA LEU A 8 4.93 -8.35 6.54
C LEU A 8 4.60 -9.00 7.91
N PRO A 9 3.32 -9.34 8.15
CA PRO A 9 2.93 -10.14 9.30
C PRO A 9 3.77 -11.42 9.48
N ALA A 10 4.14 -11.72 10.72
CA ALA A 10 5.05 -12.83 11.04
C ALA A 10 4.57 -14.20 10.53
N LEU A 11 3.25 -14.40 10.40
CA LEU A 11 2.67 -15.64 9.89
C LEU A 11 3.16 -16.00 8.47
N TYR A 12 3.58 -15.00 7.68
CA TYR A 12 4.04 -15.21 6.32
C TYR A 12 5.50 -15.71 6.22
N GLN A 13 6.28 -15.66 7.31
CA GLN A 13 7.72 -15.97 7.29
C GLN A 13 8.01 -17.39 6.79
N ASP A 14 7.21 -18.36 7.24
CA ASP A 14 7.39 -19.77 6.87
C ASP A 14 6.56 -20.15 5.64
N LEU A 15 5.53 -19.37 5.32
CA LEU A 15 4.58 -19.65 4.27
C LEU A 15 5.05 -19.16 2.89
N LEU A 16 5.57 -17.94 2.80
CA LEU A 16 5.90 -17.31 1.51
C LEU A 16 7.18 -17.87 0.89
N PRO A 17 7.27 -17.99 -0.46
CA PRO A 17 8.42 -18.51 -1.20
C PRO A 17 9.78 -17.89 -0.82
N ALA A 18 10.88 -18.58 -1.15
CA ALA A 18 12.22 -18.17 -0.73
C ALA A 18 12.62 -16.77 -1.25
N PHE A 19 12.05 -16.35 -2.38
CA PHE A 19 12.19 -15.01 -2.92
C PHE A 19 11.92 -13.90 -1.88
N PHE A 20 10.94 -14.07 -1.00
CA PHE A 20 10.56 -13.05 0.00
C PHE A 20 11.63 -12.83 1.09
N ARG A 21 12.66 -13.67 1.15
CA ARG A 21 13.83 -13.45 2.01
C ARG A 21 14.80 -12.42 1.44
N LYS A 22 14.68 -12.07 0.14
CA LYS A 22 15.48 -11.01 -0.47
C LYS A 22 15.19 -9.65 0.18
N GLU A 23 16.16 -8.76 0.06
CA GLU A 23 16.08 -7.39 0.54
C GLU A 23 15.13 -6.54 -0.31
N ALA A 24 14.32 -5.72 0.33
CA ALA A 24 13.49 -4.70 -0.32
C ALA A 24 14.14 -3.31 -0.19
N PRO A 25 13.82 -2.36 -1.09
CA PRO A 25 14.11 -0.95 -0.86
C PRO A 25 13.55 -0.52 0.51
N THR A 26 14.40 0.04 1.37
CA THR A 26 13.95 0.59 2.65
C THR A 26 13.35 1.96 2.41
N GLU A 27 12.03 2.11 2.61
CA GLU A 27 11.28 3.34 2.29
C GLU A 27 11.47 4.45 3.34
N THR A 28 12.68 5.00 3.42
CA THR A 28 13.05 6.08 4.34
C THR A 28 12.31 7.40 4.07
N LYS A 29 11.79 7.59 2.85
CA LYS A 29 10.95 8.73 2.46
C LYS A 29 9.51 8.63 2.99
N ALA A 30 9.10 7.50 3.59
CA ALA A 30 7.71 7.24 4.00
C ALA A 30 7.60 6.59 5.40
N THR A 31 8.22 7.17 6.42
CA THR A 31 8.15 6.66 7.80
C THR A 31 6.88 7.12 8.53
N CYS A 32 6.14 6.21 9.16
CA CYS A 32 4.89 6.56 9.85
C CYS A 32 5.13 7.36 11.15
N SER A 33 6.23 7.07 11.87
CA SER A 33 6.62 7.78 13.09
C SER A 33 7.03 9.22 12.82
N ASN A 34 7.65 9.50 11.67
CA ASN A 34 7.98 10.84 11.19
C ASN A 34 7.45 11.06 9.77
N CYS A 35 6.13 11.29 9.67
CA CYS A 35 5.43 11.29 8.40
C CYS A 35 5.89 12.44 7.48
N ALA A 36 6.54 12.10 6.37
CA ALA A 36 7.02 13.07 5.37
C ALA A 36 5.90 13.89 4.69
N MET A 37 4.67 13.39 4.77
CA MET A 37 3.49 14.07 4.24
C MET A 37 2.71 14.86 5.30
N SER A 38 3.09 14.78 6.59
CA SER A 38 2.37 15.53 7.62
C SER A 38 2.78 16.99 7.64
N ARG A 39 1.81 17.92 7.69
CA ARG A 39 2.09 19.37 7.83
C ARG A 39 3.03 19.72 8.98
N ALA A 40 3.05 18.94 10.05
CA ALA A 40 3.89 19.22 11.22
C ALA A 40 5.38 18.90 11.00
N SER A 41 5.69 17.95 10.11
CA SER A 41 7.05 17.42 9.90
C SER A 41 7.56 17.59 8.46
N ALA A 42 6.73 18.05 7.53
CA ALA A 42 7.07 18.29 6.14
C ALA A 42 7.92 19.57 5.94
N GLN A 43 9.06 19.66 6.63
CA GLN A 43 9.95 20.83 6.59
C GLN A 43 10.64 21.03 5.22
N ALA A 44 10.60 20.03 4.33
CA ALA A 44 11.27 20.03 3.02
C ALA A 44 10.36 19.55 1.87
N THR A 45 9.04 19.48 2.06
CA THR A 45 8.14 19.07 0.98
C THR A 45 7.91 20.26 0.06
N VAL A 46 8.33 20.11 -1.19
CA VAL A 46 8.08 21.07 -2.27
C VAL A 46 6.58 21.33 -2.37
N GLU A 47 6.18 22.59 -2.47
CA GLU A 47 4.77 22.92 -2.73
C GLU A 47 4.27 22.14 -3.94
N SER A 48 2.99 21.77 -3.92
CA SER A 48 2.44 21.03 -5.05
C SER A 48 2.61 21.79 -6.35
N VAL A 49 3.06 21.06 -7.36
CA VAL A 49 3.23 21.54 -8.73
C VAL A 49 1.89 21.87 -9.40
N ASP A 50 0.78 21.27 -8.94
CA ASP A 50 -0.57 21.50 -9.43
C ASP A 50 -1.36 22.57 -8.66
N GLY A 51 -0.76 23.17 -7.61
CA GLY A 51 -1.39 24.18 -6.75
C GLY A 51 -2.41 23.65 -5.73
N ALA A 52 -2.65 22.33 -5.66
CA ALA A 52 -3.50 21.71 -4.65
C ALA A 52 -2.71 21.32 -3.39
N GLU A 53 -3.38 21.34 -2.24
CA GLU A 53 -2.75 20.93 -0.99
C GLU A 53 -2.76 19.40 -0.84
N HIS A 54 -1.59 18.77 -0.94
CA HIS A 54 -1.45 17.31 -0.82
C HIS A 54 -0.91 16.83 0.53
N LEU A 55 -0.59 17.75 1.44
CA LEU A 55 -0.11 17.39 2.78
C LEU A 55 -1.24 16.81 3.64
N PHE A 56 -0.90 15.75 4.37
CA PHE A 56 -1.78 15.06 5.28
C PHE A 56 -1.89 15.80 6.62
N ARG A 57 -3.02 15.61 7.27
CA ARG A 57 -3.20 16.09 8.64
C ARG A 57 -2.33 15.28 9.61
N PRO A 58 -1.74 15.90 10.64
CA PRO A 58 -0.97 15.18 11.66
C PRO A 58 -1.76 14.10 12.40
N ASP A 59 -3.08 14.30 12.55
CA ASP A 59 -3.99 13.43 13.27
C ASP A 59 -4.62 12.32 12.39
N THR A 60 -4.25 12.22 11.12
CA THR A 60 -4.71 11.14 10.23
C THR A 60 -3.59 10.48 9.43
N LYS A 61 -2.59 11.25 8.97
CA LYS A 61 -1.50 10.77 8.08
C LYS A 61 -2.10 10.01 6.89
N CYS A 62 -1.46 8.95 6.40
CA CYS A 62 -2.06 8.04 5.40
C CYS A 62 -3.10 7.07 6.00
N CYS A 63 -3.34 7.09 7.31
CA CYS A 63 -4.31 6.24 8.00
C CYS A 63 -5.75 6.75 7.83
N THR A 64 -6.12 7.13 6.59
CA THR A 64 -7.51 7.38 6.16
C THR A 64 -8.07 6.26 5.29
N TYR A 65 -7.31 5.18 5.13
CA TYR A 65 -7.77 3.92 4.55
C TYR A 65 -8.16 2.97 5.68
N TYR A 66 -9.36 2.40 5.58
CA TYR A 66 -9.82 1.35 6.49
C TYR A 66 -9.53 -0.01 5.82
N PRO A 67 -8.61 -0.84 6.36
CA PRO A 67 -8.29 -2.13 5.78
C PRO A 67 -9.44 -3.14 5.84
N ARG A 68 -9.45 -4.05 4.86
CA ARG A 68 -10.25 -5.27 4.85
C ARG A 68 -9.38 -6.44 5.33
N LEU A 69 -9.56 -6.86 6.58
CA LEU A 69 -8.74 -7.91 7.18
C LEU A 69 -9.31 -9.29 6.86
N PRO A 70 -8.52 -10.23 6.31
CA PRO A 70 -8.94 -11.62 6.14
C PRO A 70 -9.15 -12.31 7.48
N ASN A 71 -10.08 -13.25 7.51
CA ASN A 71 -10.45 -14.04 8.67
C ASN A 71 -9.27 -14.57 9.50
N TYR A 72 -8.24 -15.10 8.85
CA TYR A 72 -7.07 -15.65 9.54
C TYR A 72 -6.12 -14.58 10.09
N LEU A 73 -6.05 -13.37 9.51
CA LEU A 73 -5.29 -12.26 10.10
C LEU A 73 -5.99 -11.71 11.34
N VAL A 74 -7.33 -11.66 11.30
CA VAL A 74 -8.16 -11.34 12.48
C VAL A 74 -7.92 -12.39 13.57
N GLY A 75 -7.95 -13.67 13.21
CA GLY A 75 -7.64 -14.76 14.14
C GLY A 75 -6.24 -14.67 14.73
N ALA A 76 -5.24 -14.38 13.89
CA ALA A 76 -3.85 -14.23 14.34
C ALA A 76 -3.70 -13.10 15.36
N LEU A 77 -4.34 -11.96 15.13
CA LEU A 77 -4.39 -10.86 16.07
C LEU A 77 -5.12 -11.23 17.37
N LEU A 78 -6.27 -11.90 17.28
CA LEU A 78 -7.05 -12.35 18.45
C LEU A 78 -6.34 -13.43 19.28
N SER A 79 -5.34 -14.11 18.73
CA SER A 79 -4.51 -15.12 19.39
C SER A 79 -3.15 -14.59 19.86
N ASP A 80 -2.79 -13.35 19.55
CA ASP A 80 -1.55 -12.75 20.04
C ASP A 80 -1.79 -12.09 21.39
N ASP A 81 -1.33 -12.69 22.49
CA ASP A 81 -1.51 -12.16 23.84
C ASP A 81 -0.48 -11.08 24.24
N SER A 82 0.42 -10.67 23.34
CA SER A 82 1.44 -9.67 23.65
C SER A 82 0.82 -8.34 24.14
N PRO A 83 1.44 -7.66 25.11
CA PRO A 83 0.96 -6.37 25.60
C PRO A 83 0.88 -5.31 24.50
N GLN A 84 1.79 -5.35 23.53
CA GLN A 84 1.84 -4.40 22.41
C GLN A 84 0.60 -4.47 21.52
N MET A 85 -0.04 -5.64 21.46
CA MET A 85 -1.22 -5.88 20.63
C MET A 85 -2.55 -5.76 21.38
N ALA A 86 -2.54 -5.51 22.70
CA ALA A 86 -3.74 -5.46 23.52
C ALA A 86 -4.78 -4.45 23.01
N GLU A 87 -4.34 -3.24 22.64
CA GLU A 87 -5.23 -2.22 22.09
C GLU A 87 -5.76 -2.59 20.70
N GLY A 88 -4.95 -3.24 19.87
CA GLY A 88 -5.37 -3.76 18.57
C GLY A 88 -6.45 -4.84 18.72
N ARG A 89 -6.25 -5.79 19.64
CA ARG A 89 -7.22 -6.83 19.99
C ARG A 89 -8.54 -6.22 20.45
N ARG A 90 -8.49 -5.33 21.45
CA ARG A 90 -9.69 -4.66 21.99
C ARG A 90 -10.51 -3.97 20.90
N ARG A 91 -9.87 -3.25 19.98
CA ARG A 91 -10.57 -2.55 18.87
C ARG A 91 -11.20 -3.52 17.88
N ILE A 92 -10.54 -4.63 17.58
CA ILE A 92 -11.06 -5.66 16.69
C ILE A 92 -12.20 -6.43 17.34
N GLU A 93 -12.12 -6.73 18.63
CA GLU A 93 -13.22 -7.32 19.40
C GLU A 93 -14.45 -6.43 19.39
N ALA A 94 -14.28 -5.13 19.66
CA ALA A 94 -15.37 -4.15 19.58
C ALA A 94 -15.97 -4.07 18.16
N LYS A 95 -15.12 -4.15 17.12
CA LYS A 95 -15.59 -4.20 15.73
C LYS A 95 -16.41 -5.46 15.46
N ILE A 96 -15.96 -6.63 15.92
CA ILE A 96 -16.69 -7.90 15.80
C ILE A 96 -18.04 -7.82 16.51
N GLU A 97 -18.06 -7.30 17.75
CA GLU A 97 -19.27 -7.12 18.56
C GLU A 97 -20.29 -6.17 17.90
N SER A 98 -19.82 -5.14 17.19
CA SER A 98 -20.71 -4.24 16.43
C SER A 98 -21.43 -4.91 15.27
N ARG A 99 -20.92 -6.03 14.74
CA ARG A 99 -21.41 -6.76 13.56
C ARG A 99 -21.39 -5.99 12.24
N ILE A 100 -20.99 -4.71 12.24
CA ILE A 100 -20.96 -3.85 11.05
C ILE A 100 -19.76 -4.23 10.19
N GLY A 101 -19.98 -4.71 8.96
CA GLY A 101 -18.89 -5.11 8.08
C GLY A 101 -18.11 -6.34 8.58
N VAL A 102 -18.79 -7.24 9.30
CA VAL A 102 -18.19 -8.45 9.89
C VAL A 102 -18.80 -9.68 9.24
N SER A 103 -17.99 -10.46 8.53
CA SER A 103 -18.39 -11.70 7.85
C SER A 103 -17.40 -12.83 8.11
N PRO A 104 -17.78 -14.10 7.87
CA PRO A 104 -16.87 -15.23 7.99
C PRO A 104 -15.56 -15.09 7.21
N GLN A 105 -15.56 -14.35 6.10
CA GLN A 105 -14.36 -14.14 5.28
C GLN A 105 -13.56 -12.89 5.70
N TRP A 106 -14.22 -11.81 6.13
CA TRP A 106 -13.59 -10.51 6.30
C TRP A 106 -14.11 -9.74 7.52
N VAL A 107 -13.20 -8.99 8.16
CA VAL A 107 -13.57 -7.78 8.91
C VAL A 107 -13.24 -6.58 8.02
N LYS A 108 -14.27 -5.90 7.53
CA LYS A 108 -14.17 -4.86 6.50
C LYS A 108 -14.74 -3.51 6.95
N PRO A 109 -14.46 -2.43 6.21
CA PRO A 109 -15.06 -1.13 6.49
C PRO A 109 -16.59 -1.18 6.37
N PRO A 110 -17.33 -0.37 7.15
CA PRO A 110 -18.77 -0.16 6.94
C PRO A 110 -19.07 0.26 5.50
N ALA A 111 -20.28 -0.07 4.99
CA ALA A 111 -20.66 0.27 3.62
C ALA A 111 -20.64 1.80 3.38
N LYS A 112 -21.12 2.57 4.37
CA LYS A 112 -21.03 4.04 4.39
C LYS A 112 -19.60 4.55 4.24
N PHE A 113 -18.63 3.96 4.95
CA PHE A 113 -17.22 4.31 4.79
C PHE A 113 -16.73 4.04 3.36
N ASN A 114 -17.02 2.87 2.79
CA ASN A 114 -16.61 2.53 1.43
C ASN A 114 -17.21 3.49 0.40
N HIS A 115 -18.46 3.89 0.58
CA HIS A 115 -19.13 4.87 -0.28
C HIS A 115 -18.45 6.24 -0.21
N LEU A 116 -18.16 6.74 1.00
CA LEU A 116 -17.44 7.99 1.18
C LEU A 116 -16.04 7.91 0.58
N TYR A 117 -15.27 6.87 0.93
CA TYR A 117 -13.89 6.70 0.48
C TYR A 117 -13.78 6.65 -1.05
N LYS A 118 -14.70 5.97 -1.74
CA LYS A 118 -14.74 5.91 -3.21
C LYS A 118 -14.98 7.29 -3.85
N ASN A 119 -15.80 8.13 -3.23
CA ASN A 119 -16.18 9.44 -3.76
C ASN A 119 -15.31 10.61 -3.21
N ALA A 120 -14.42 10.34 -2.26
CA ALA A 120 -13.63 11.34 -1.55
C ALA A 120 -12.11 11.11 -1.68
N HIS A 121 -11.66 10.41 -2.74
CA HIS A 121 -10.25 10.03 -2.93
C HIS A 121 -9.28 11.23 -2.84
N GLN A 122 -9.67 12.41 -3.34
CA GLN A 122 -8.89 13.64 -3.24
C GLN A 122 -8.60 14.03 -1.78
N PHE A 123 -9.44 13.66 -0.81
CA PHE A 123 -9.26 13.99 0.60
C PHE A 123 -8.49 12.92 1.40
N PHE A 124 -7.83 11.98 0.71
CA PHE A 124 -6.94 11.01 1.34
C PHE A 124 -5.89 11.71 2.22
N GLY A 125 -5.74 11.22 3.44
CA GLY A 125 -4.90 11.77 4.48
C GLY A 125 -5.30 13.15 5.02
N ARG A 126 -6.42 13.72 4.55
CA ARG A 126 -6.85 15.08 4.87
C ARG A 126 -8.22 15.16 5.53
N ALA A 127 -9.05 14.13 5.40
CA ALA A 127 -10.36 14.07 6.07
C ALA A 127 -10.28 13.32 7.40
N SER A 128 -10.57 14.00 8.52
CA SER A 128 -10.66 13.36 9.85
C SER A 128 -11.81 12.35 9.93
N SER A 129 -12.89 12.54 9.17
CA SER A 129 -14.02 11.62 9.06
C SER A 129 -13.66 10.28 8.39
N LEU A 130 -12.54 10.22 7.67
CA LEU A 130 -12.03 8.98 7.06
C LEU A 130 -10.95 8.29 7.91
N ARG A 131 -10.65 8.80 9.11
CA ARG A 131 -9.62 8.20 9.98
C ARG A 131 -9.90 6.73 10.23
N CYS A 132 -8.90 5.90 9.96
CA CYS A 132 -8.92 4.47 10.23
C CYS A 132 -9.15 4.22 11.72
N PRO A 133 -10.08 3.32 12.11
CA PRO A 133 -10.36 3.05 13.52
C PRO A 133 -9.19 2.40 14.25
N TYR A 134 -8.18 1.90 13.53
CA TYR A 134 -6.95 1.32 14.11
C TYR A 134 -5.82 2.35 14.26
N TYR A 135 -6.04 3.62 13.94
CA TYR A 135 -5.08 4.69 14.22
C TYR A 135 -5.13 5.07 15.70
N ALA A 136 -4.00 4.98 16.40
CA ALA A 136 -3.86 5.44 17.77
C ALA A 136 -3.46 6.93 17.76
N LEU A 137 -4.35 7.80 18.22
CA LEU A 137 -4.10 9.24 18.27
C LEU A 137 -2.90 9.60 19.16
N GLU A 138 -2.77 8.92 20.30
CA GLU A 138 -1.73 9.20 21.30
C GLU A 138 -0.33 8.87 20.79
N SER A 139 -0.15 7.71 20.14
CA SER A 139 1.15 7.28 19.60
C SER A 139 1.39 7.69 18.15
N GLY A 140 0.33 8.10 17.43
CA GLY A 140 0.36 8.36 15.99
C GLY A 140 0.66 7.11 15.14
N GLY A 141 0.44 5.91 15.68
CA GLY A 141 0.73 4.62 15.06
C GLY A 141 -0.52 3.78 14.74
N CYS A 142 -0.30 2.59 14.17
CA CYS A 142 -1.36 1.61 13.90
C CYS A 142 -1.41 0.56 15.00
N THR A 143 -2.56 0.38 15.64
CA THR A 143 -2.74 -0.59 16.73
C THR A 143 -2.74 -2.04 16.26
N ILE A 144 -2.86 -2.26 14.94
CA ILE A 144 -2.81 -3.59 14.31
C ILE A 144 -1.59 -3.77 13.41
N TRP A 145 -0.51 -3.00 13.62
CA TRP A 145 0.63 -2.92 12.70
C TRP A 145 1.21 -4.29 12.30
N ALA A 146 1.31 -5.22 13.25
CA ALA A 146 1.84 -6.57 13.04
C ALA A 146 0.93 -7.50 12.21
N TYR A 147 -0.34 -7.13 12.03
CA TYR A 147 -1.39 -7.94 11.36
C TYR A 147 -2.09 -7.15 10.25
N ARG A 148 -1.36 -6.25 9.59
CA ARG A 148 -1.86 -5.46 8.46
C ARG A 148 -2.04 -6.33 7.23
N GLU A 149 -3.13 -6.10 6.52
CA GLU A 149 -3.37 -6.69 5.20
C GLU A 149 -2.50 -6.07 4.10
N SER A 150 -2.57 -6.64 2.91
CA SER A 150 -1.74 -6.35 1.75
C SER A 150 -1.60 -4.86 1.46
N VAL A 151 -2.69 -4.09 1.40
CA VAL A 151 -2.65 -2.65 1.09
C VAL A 151 -1.85 -1.90 2.15
N CYS A 152 -2.22 -2.06 3.42
CA CYS A 152 -1.55 -1.38 4.54
C CYS A 152 -0.09 -1.78 4.69
N SER A 153 0.27 -3.02 4.38
CA SER A 153 1.64 -3.54 4.47
C SER A 153 2.56 -3.03 3.35
N THR A 154 2.00 -2.66 2.20
CA THR A 154 2.79 -2.24 1.01
C THR A 154 2.57 -0.79 0.60
N PHE A 155 1.76 -0.02 1.31
CA PHE A 155 1.49 1.38 0.97
C PHE A 155 2.60 2.30 1.48
N PHE A 156 3.13 3.12 0.57
CA PHE A 156 4.06 4.20 0.87
C PHE A 156 3.62 5.45 0.08
N CYS A 157 3.71 6.63 0.72
CA CYS A 157 3.37 7.89 0.04
C CYS A 157 4.48 8.38 -0.89
N LYS A 158 5.73 8.02 -0.60
CA LYS A 158 6.93 8.34 -1.37
C LYS A 158 7.81 7.11 -1.47
N TYR A 159 8.53 6.97 -2.57
CA TYR A 159 9.33 5.78 -2.86
C TYR A 159 10.80 6.17 -3.06
N VAL A 160 11.71 5.55 -2.31
CA VAL A 160 13.16 5.73 -2.44
C VAL A 160 13.63 5.32 -3.83
N ALA A 161 13.07 4.24 -4.37
CA ALA A 161 13.35 3.80 -5.73
C ALA A 161 12.46 4.47 -6.80
N GLY A 162 11.79 5.58 -6.47
CA GLY A 162 10.89 6.31 -7.36
C GLY A 162 9.80 5.42 -7.96
N ARG A 163 9.54 5.57 -9.25
CA ARG A 163 8.51 4.81 -9.97
C ARG A 163 8.76 3.30 -9.96
N ASP A 164 10.00 2.84 -9.95
CA ASP A 164 10.31 1.40 -9.93
C ASP A 164 10.04 0.80 -8.55
N GLY A 165 10.32 1.54 -7.48
CA GLY A 165 9.87 1.20 -6.12
C GLY A 165 8.35 1.10 -6.03
N GLN A 166 7.64 2.11 -6.54
CA GLN A 166 6.17 2.10 -6.57
C GLN A 166 5.62 0.87 -7.29
N ARG A 167 6.16 0.53 -8.46
CA ARG A 167 5.75 -0.66 -9.22
C ARG A 167 6.01 -1.94 -8.45
N PHE A 168 7.18 -2.07 -7.84
CA PHE A 168 7.54 -3.21 -7.01
C PHE A 168 6.55 -3.39 -5.85
N TRP A 169 6.31 -2.36 -5.04
CA TRP A 169 5.38 -2.45 -3.91
C TRP A 169 3.93 -2.70 -4.33
N MET A 170 3.50 -2.13 -5.46
CA MET A 170 2.17 -2.39 -6.02
C MET A 170 2.03 -3.82 -6.52
N SER A 171 3.08 -4.41 -7.10
CA SER A 171 3.08 -5.83 -7.49
C SER A 171 3.11 -6.74 -6.26
N LEU A 172 3.87 -6.40 -5.22
CA LEU A 172 3.86 -7.12 -3.96
C LEU A 172 2.47 -7.11 -3.34
N LYS A 173 1.79 -5.96 -3.37
CA LYS A 173 0.38 -5.83 -2.94
C LYS A 173 -0.51 -6.80 -3.69
N THR A 174 -0.43 -6.86 -5.02
CA THR A 174 -1.23 -7.77 -5.85
C THR A 174 -1.01 -9.23 -5.46
N TYR A 175 0.25 -9.65 -5.32
CA TYR A 175 0.59 -11.00 -4.88
C TYR A 175 0.00 -11.31 -3.49
N LEU A 176 0.16 -10.39 -2.53
CA LEU A 176 -0.34 -10.58 -1.17
C LEU A 176 -1.87 -10.58 -1.14
N THR A 177 -2.55 -9.75 -1.93
CA THR A 177 -4.02 -9.78 -2.04
C THR A 177 -4.50 -11.14 -2.56
N LEU A 178 -3.81 -11.71 -3.56
CA LEU A 178 -4.11 -13.07 -4.04
C LEU A 178 -3.91 -14.09 -2.92
N ALA A 179 -2.79 -14.03 -2.20
CA ALA A 179 -2.50 -14.92 -1.09
C ALA A 179 -3.52 -14.81 0.04
N GLU A 180 -3.87 -13.60 0.44
CA GLU A 180 -4.90 -13.32 1.45
C GLU A 180 -6.26 -13.89 1.07
N PHE A 181 -6.66 -13.72 -0.18
CA PHE A 181 -7.91 -14.24 -0.69
C PHE A 181 -7.93 -15.78 -0.67
N GLN A 182 -6.88 -16.44 -1.19
CA GLN A 182 -6.84 -17.90 -1.25
C GLN A 182 -6.70 -18.54 0.14
N LEU A 183 -5.90 -17.97 1.05
CA LEU A 183 -5.78 -18.45 2.42
C LEU A 183 -7.09 -18.28 3.19
N SER A 184 -7.79 -17.16 2.98
CA SER A 184 -9.11 -16.96 3.60
C SER A 184 -10.14 -17.97 3.11
N ARG A 185 -10.15 -18.28 1.81
CA ARG A 185 -11.00 -19.33 1.22
C ARG A 185 -10.61 -20.72 1.69
N HIS A 186 -9.32 -20.99 1.85
CA HIS A 186 -8.84 -22.26 2.40
C HIS A 186 -9.41 -22.51 3.80
N ALA A 187 -9.34 -21.52 4.70
CA ALA A 187 -9.94 -21.61 6.02
C ALA A 187 -11.46 -21.81 5.96
N LEU A 188 -12.15 -21.07 5.10
CA LEU A 188 -13.60 -21.22 4.91
C LEU A 188 -13.99 -22.60 4.38
N LEU A 189 -13.23 -23.16 3.44
CA LEU A 189 -13.50 -24.49 2.90
C LEU A 189 -13.46 -25.57 3.99
N GLN A 190 -12.62 -25.40 5.01
CA GLN A 190 -12.52 -26.32 6.14
C GLN A 190 -13.63 -26.11 7.18
N LEU A 191 -13.98 -24.86 7.48
CA LEU A 191 -14.81 -24.52 8.65
C LEU A 191 -16.27 -24.20 8.31
N MET A 192 -16.52 -23.69 7.12
CA MET A 192 -17.83 -23.22 6.62
C MET A 192 -17.89 -23.32 5.08
N PRO A 193 -17.74 -24.53 4.49
CA PRO A 193 -17.66 -24.70 3.04
C PRO A 193 -18.87 -24.14 2.30
N GLU A 194 -20.04 -24.19 2.91
CA GLU A 194 -21.29 -23.67 2.37
C GLU A 194 -21.23 -22.16 2.08
N PHE A 195 -20.35 -21.40 2.75
CA PHE A 195 -20.12 -19.99 2.42
C PHE A 195 -19.56 -19.83 0.99
N LEU A 196 -18.65 -20.71 0.60
CA LEU A 196 -18.05 -20.74 -0.74
C LEU A 196 -19.03 -21.30 -1.77
N LEU A 197 -19.74 -22.38 -1.42
CA LEU A 197 -20.70 -23.03 -2.33
C LEU A 197 -21.90 -22.13 -2.65
N ASP A 198 -22.30 -21.27 -1.71
CA ASP A 198 -23.30 -20.21 -1.93
C ASP A 198 -22.76 -19.03 -2.78
N GLY A 199 -21.47 -19.04 -3.14
CA GLY A 199 -20.81 -17.99 -3.92
C GLY A 199 -20.58 -16.68 -3.17
N ARG A 200 -20.63 -16.70 -1.83
CA ARG A 200 -20.51 -15.50 -0.98
C ARG A 200 -19.07 -14.99 -0.82
N ASP A 201 -18.09 -15.76 -1.29
CA ASP A 201 -16.67 -15.41 -1.31
C ASP A 201 -16.28 -14.49 -2.46
N LYS A 202 -17.13 -14.42 -3.49
CA LYS A 202 -16.91 -13.56 -4.66
C LYS A 202 -16.96 -12.09 -4.25
N ALA A 203 -16.21 -11.27 -4.97
CA ALA A 203 -16.20 -9.83 -4.75
C ALA A 203 -17.65 -9.31 -4.77
N GLU A 204 -18.07 -8.68 -3.67
CA GLU A 204 -19.33 -7.94 -3.64
C GLU A 204 -19.30 -6.93 -4.79
N VAL A 205 -20.22 -7.11 -5.74
CA VAL A 205 -20.46 -6.08 -6.75
C VAL A 205 -20.94 -4.85 -5.97
N ALA A 206 -20.12 -3.80 -5.96
CA ALA A 206 -20.28 -2.59 -5.17
C ALA A 206 -21.47 -1.70 -5.64
N THR A 207 -22.56 -2.33 -6.07
CA THR A 207 -23.74 -1.72 -6.65
C THR A 207 -24.98 -1.87 -5.78
N ALA A 208 -24.89 -2.55 -4.64
CA ALA A 208 -25.99 -2.56 -3.68
C ALA A 208 -26.14 -1.15 -3.08
N PRO A 209 -27.35 -0.56 -3.08
CA PRO A 209 -27.60 0.71 -2.41
C PRO A 209 -27.38 0.55 -0.90
N LEU A 210 -26.96 1.62 -0.24
CA LEU A 210 -26.83 1.66 1.22
C LEU A 210 -28.20 1.44 1.87
N SER A 211 -28.26 0.58 2.89
CA SER A 211 -29.47 0.42 3.72
C SER A 211 -29.59 1.53 4.78
N VAL A 212 -30.72 1.57 5.48
CA VAL A 212 -30.89 2.48 6.64
C VAL A 212 -29.88 2.14 7.73
N GLU A 213 -29.67 0.85 8.00
CA GLU A 213 -28.68 0.37 8.96
C GLU A 213 -27.25 0.79 8.57
N ASP A 214 -26.91 0.80 7.27
CA ASP A 214 -25.61 1.29 6.80
C ASP A 214 -25.43 2.80 7.08
N LEU A 215 -26.50 3.60 6.94
CA LEU A 215 -26.45 5.05 7.16
C LEU A 215 -26.39 5.42 8.64
N ASP A 216 -27.10 4.64 9.48
CA ASP A 216 -27.20 4.81 10.92
C ASP A 216 -26.06 4.12 11.69
N ASP A 217 -25.11 3.51 10.98
CA ASP A 217 -24.00 2.74 11.57
C ASP A 217 -24.52 1.66 12.55
N ALA A 218 -25.57 0.94 12.14
CA ALA A 218 -26.24 -0.09 12.92
C ALA A 218 -25.90 -1.50 12.43
N ALA A 219 -26.02 -2.49 13.33
CA ALA A 219 -25.83 -3.89 12.97
C ALA A 219 -26.85 -4.34 11.90
N PRO A 220 -26.46 -5.27 11.01
CA PRO A 220 -27.40 -5.80 10.01
C PRO A 220 -28.60 -6.50 10.68
N PRO A 221 -29.76 -6.60 10.00
CA PRO A 221 -30.93 -7.27 10.53
C PRO A 221 -30.61 -8.69 11.03
N PRO A 222 -31.15 -9.13 12.20
CA PRO A 222 -30.78 -10.40 12.81
C PRO A 222 -30.89 -11.62 11.88
N LYS A 223 -31.92 -11.65 11.03
CA LYS A 223 -32.12 -12.71 10.03
C LYS A 223 -31.00 -12.74 8.97
N ALA A 224 -30.58 -11.57 8.49
CA ALA A 224 -29.49 -11.46 7.52
C ALA A 224 -28.15 -11.88 8.15
N TYR A 225 -27.90 -11.45 9.40
CA TYR A 225 -26.70 -11.84 10.14
C TYR A 225 -26.66 -13.34 10.42
N ALA A 226 -27.76 -13.93 10.88
CA ALA A 226 -27.85 -15.38 11.10
C ALA A 226 -27.70 -16.19 9.81
N ALA A 227 -28.21 -15.70 8.67
CA ALA A 227 -28.00 -16.35 7.38
C ALA A 227 -26.54 -16.28 6.90
N LEU A 228 -25.80 -15.24 7.32
CA LEU A 228 -24.39 -15.05 6.99
C LEU A 228 -23.48 -15.94 7.83
N TRP A 229 -23.73 -16.00 9.14
CA TRP A 229 -22.88 -16.70 10.12
C TRP A 229 -23.34 -18.13 10.43
N LYS A 230 -24.57 -18.49 10.06
CA LYS A 230 -25.16 -19.82 10.23
C LYS A 230 -25.00 -20.31 11.68
N GLY A 231 -24.35 -21.46 11.90
CA GLY A 231 -24.14 -22.03 13.23
C GLY A 231 -23.14 -21.29 14.12
N TYR A 232 -22.45 -20.28 13.60
CA TYR A 232 -21.38 -19.55 14.31
C TYR A 232 -21.80 -18.18 14.87
N VAL A 233 -23.10 -17.89 14.90
CA VAL A 233 -23.60 -16.66 15.55
C VAL A 233 -23.21 -16.68 17.03
N GLY A 234 -22.54 -15.63 17.49
CA GLY A 234 -22.01 -15.50 18.85
C GLY A 234 -20.65 -16.20 19.06
N MET A 235 -20.13 -16.90 18.04
CA MET A 235 -18.83 -17.58 18.07
C MET A 235 -17.83 -16.95 17.09
N GLU A 236 -18.05 -15.69 16.69
CA GLU A 236 -17.29 -15.06 15.61
C GLU A 236 -15.80 -14.97 15.93
N LYS A 237 -15.46 -14.61 17.17
CA LYS A 237 -14.06 -14.53 17.63
C LYS A 237 -13.36 -15.89 17.54
N ASP A 238 -14.03 -16.95 17.99
CA ASP A 238 -13.49 -18.31 17.97
C ASP A 238 -13.40 -18.86 16.54
N PHE A 239 -14.36 -18.52 15.68
CA PHE A 239 -14.30 -18.84 14.25
C PHE A 239 -13.07 -18.23 13.58
N TYR A 240 -12.77 -16.95 13.87
CA TYR A 240 -11.57 -16.31 13.33
C TYR A 240 -10.28 -16.98 13.85
N ARG A 241 -10.21 -17.33 15.13
CA ARG A 241 -9.07 -18.09 15.68
C ARG A 241 -8.91 -19.45 14.98
N ALA A 242 -10.00 -20.18 14.75
CA ALA A 242 -9.97 -21.43 14.00
C ALA A 242 -9.52 -21.23 12.54
N CYS A 243 -9.89 -20.11 11.90
CA CYS A 243 -9.37 -19.76 10.57
C CYS A 243 -7.85 -19.55 10.59
N TYR A 244 -7.32 -18.93 11.64
CA TYR A 244 -5.88 -18.79 11.82
C TYR A 244 -5.20 -20.16 11.99
N ASP A 245 -5.74 -21.05 12.82
CA ASP A 245 -5.20 -22.39 12.99
C ASP A 245 -5.20 -23.20 11.69
N ALA A 246 -6.27 -23.11 10.90
CA ALA A 246 -6.36 -23.73 9.58
C ALA A 246 -5.25 -23.21 8.62
N VAL A 247 -4.99 -21.90 8.63
CA VAL A 247 -3.94 -21.29 7.79
C VAL A 247 -2.53 -21.64 8.30
N ARG A 248 -2.31 -21.74 9.61
CA ARG A 248 -1.01 -22.15 10.17
C ARG A 248 -0.60 -23.55 9.77
N ALA A 249 -1.57 -24.43 9.50
CA ALA A 249 -1.32 -25.79 9.02
C ALA A 249 -0.92 -25.84 7.53
N VAL A 250 -1.05 -24.73 6.79
CA VAL A 250 -0.68 -24.67 5.37
C VAL A 250 0.85 -24.63 5.25
N SER A 251 1.40 -25.59 4.53
CA SER A 251 2.82 -25.57 4.15
C SER A 251 3.08 -24.61 2.99
N ARG A 252 4.34 -24.26 2.76
CA ARG A 252 4.78 -23.50 1.58
C ARG A 252 4.28 -24.09 0.26
N ASP A 253 4.50 -25.38 0.03
CA ASP A 253 4.00 -26.08 -1.15
C ASP A 253 2.46 -26.07 -1.22
N GLY A 254 1.81 -26.06 -0.05
CA GLY A 254 0.36 -25.90 0.07
C GLY A 254 -0.10 -24.53 -0.43
N LEU A 255 0.58 -23.44 -0.02
CA LEU A 255 0.30 -22.11 -0.54
C LEU A 255 0.52 -22.05 -2.05
N GLU A 256 1.64 -22.57 -2.56
CA GLU A 256 1.92 -22.57 -4.00
C GLU A 256 0.80 -23.26 -4.81
N ARG A 257 0.27 -24.38 -4.30
CA ARG A 257 -0.91 -25.04 -4.88
C ARG A 257 -2.19 -24.21 -4.80
N LEU A 258 -2.41 -23.49 -3.70
CA LEU A 258 -3.57 -22.61 -3.54
C LEU A 258 -3.55 -21.41 -4.49
N LEU A 259 -2.36 -20.86 -4.76
CA LEU A 259 -2.21 -19.71 -5.68
C LEU A 259 -2.22 -20.14 -7.15
N GLY A 260 -1.77 -21.36 -7.46
CA GLY A 260 -1.80 -21.92 -8.80
C GLY A 260 -1.03 -21.09 -9.83
N LEU A 261 -1.53 -21.05 -11.07
CA LEU A 261 -0.89 -20.34 -12.18
C LEU A 261 -0.78 -18.83 -11.93
N ASP A 262 -1.80 -18.22 -11.35
CA ASP A 262 -1.81 -16.79 -11.04
C ASP A 262 -0.68 -16.44 -10.05
N GLY A 263 -0.48 -17.27 -9.02
CA GLY A 263 0.64 -17.12 -8.10
C GLY A 263 2.00 -17.15 -8.78
N ILE A 264 2.19 -18.06 -9.74
CA ILE A 264 3.43 -18.19 -10.52
C ILE A 264 3.66 -16.94 -11.37
N ILE A 265 2.62 -16.44 -12.05
CA ILE A 265 2.70 -15.25 -12.90
C ILE A 265 3.04 -14.02 -12.05
N GLU A 266 2.28 -13.78 -10.97
CA GLU A 266 2.50 -12.64 -10.08
C GLU A 266 3.88 -12.68 -9.42
N GLN A 267 4.37 -13.85 -9.03
CA GLN A 267 5.73 -13.99 -8.50
C GLN A 267 6.80 -13.63 -9.54
N LYS A 268 6.68 -14.09 -10.79
CA LYS A 268 7.63 -13.75 -11.87
C LYS A 268 7.64 -12.25 -12.17
N VAL A 269 6.47 -11.61 -12.16
CA VAL A 269 6.36 -10.16 -12.31
C VAL A 269 7.04 -9.46 -11.15
N LEU A 270 6.78 -9.89 -9.92
CA LEU A 270 7.37 -9.35 -8.71
C LEU A 270 8.90 -9.47 -8.70
N GLU A 271 9.46 -10.63 -9.09
CA GLU A 271 10.89 -10.87 -9.20
C GLU A 271 11.58 -9.93 -10.20
N LYS A 272 10.92 -9.69 -11.35
CA LYS A 272 11.40 -8.74 -12.36
C LYS A 272 11.42 -7.31 -11.82
N LEU A 273 10.31 -6.87 -11.19
CA LEU A 273 10.18 -5.52 -10.66
C LEU A 273 11.10 -5.27 -9.46
N HIS A 274 11.35 -6.30 -8.64
CA HIS A 274 12.33 -6.27 -7.56
C HIS A 274 13.72 -5.93 -8.08
N THR A 275 14.17 -6.64 -9.12
CA THR A 275 15.48 -6.39 -9.74
C THR A 275 15.61 -4.95 -10.23
N GLN A 276 14.56 -4.42 -10.88
CA GLN A 276 14.53 -3.03 -11.35
C GLN A 276 14.59 -2.01 -10.19
N ALA A 277 13.93 -2.29 -9.07
CA ALA A 277 13.92 -1.40 -7.93
C ALA A 277 15.24 -1.40 -7.13
N THR A 278 15.91 -2.56 -7.01
CA THR A 278 17.12 -2.72 -6.17
C THR A 278 18.44 -2.56 -6.92
N ALA A 279 18.46 -2.78 -8.24
CA ALA A 279 19.66 -2.65 -9.06
C ALA A 279 19.38 -1.74 -10.28
N PRO A 280 19.10 -0.44 -10.06
CA PRO A 280 18.80 0.48 -11.14
C PRO A 280 20.05 0.72 -12.00
N THR A 281 19.85 0.76 -13.31
CA THR A 281 20.90 1.08 -14.30
C THR A 281 20.53 2.35 -15.02
N LEU A 282 21.49 3.25 -15.21
CA LEU A 282 21.29 4.45 -16.01
C LEU A 282 21.11 4.05 -17.49
N PRO A 283 19.98 4.39 -18.14
CA PRO A 283 19.81 4.10 -19.55
C PRO A 283 20.89 4.75 -20.41
N ARG A 284 21.25 4.08 -21.51
CA ARG A 284 22.26 4.60 -22.45
C ARG A 284 21.88 5.97 -23.02
N VAL A 285 20.58 6.20 -23.20
CA VAL A 285 20.01 7.39 -23.81
C VAL A 285 18.84 7.86 -22.96
N LEU A 286 18.78 9.16 -22.69
CA LEU A 286 17.72 9.79 -21.91
C LEU A 286 17.07 10.92 -22.68
N ARG A 287 15.77 11.12 -22.42
CA ARG A 287 14.95 12.24 -22.87
C ARG A 287 14.31 12.92 -21.67
N PHE A 288 14.27 14.25 -21.65
CA PHE A 288 13.41 14.99 -20.71
C PHE A 288 11.96 14.59 -20.94
N ASN A 289 11.26 14.19 -19.86
CA ASN A 289 9.90 13.71 -19.99
C ASN A 289 8.96 14.87 -20.39
N PRO A 290 8.34 14.82 -21.59
CA PRO A 290 7.43 15.88 -22.02
C PRO A 290 6.18 15.99 -21.15
N ASP A 291 5.82 14.91 -20.45
CA ASP A 291 4.65 14.87 -19.55
C ASP A 291 5.01 15.29 -18.11
N ALA A 292 6.27 15.65 -17.82
CA ALA A 292 6.64 16.14 -16.51
C ALA A 292 5.97 17.50 -16.23
N THR A 293 5.35 17.62 -15.06
CA THR A 293 4.83 18.89 -14.58
C THR A 293 5.98 19.76 -14.10
N VAL A 294 6.06 20.99 -14.60
CA VAL A 294 7.11 21.97 -14.29
C VAL A 294 6.48 23.19 -13.64
N LYS A 295 6.93 23.54 -12.43
CA LYS A 295 6.50 24.76 -11.73
C LYS A 295 7.71 25.55 -11.26
N TRP A 296 7.81 26.81 -11.68
CA TRP A 296 8.81 27.75 -11.18
C TRP A 296 8.37 28.30 -9.82
N LEU A 297 9.30 28.30 -8.86
CA LEU A 297 9.06 28.77 -7.50
C LEU A 297 9.55 30.23 -7.34
N PRO A 298 9.02 30.98 -6.35
CA PRO A 298 9.37 32.39 -6.16
C PRO A 298 10.85 32.66 -5.90
N ASP A 299 11.59 31.66 -5.41
CA ASP A 299 13.03 31.74 -5.14
C ASP A 299 13.90 31.45 -6.38
N GLY A 300 13.28 31.23 -7.55
CA GLY A 300 13.96 30.93 -8.81
C GLY A 300 14.31 29.44 -9.01
N SER A 301 13.96 28.58 -8.06
CA SER A 301 14.06 27.13 -8.22
C SER A 301 12.92 26.57 -9.08
N VAL A 302 13.07 25.33 -9.55
CA VAL A 302 12.07 24.61 -10.34
C VAL A 302 11.64 23.33 -9.62
N ALA A 303 10.34 23.17 -9.46
CA ALA A 303 9.72 21.94 -8.98
C ALA A 303 9.27 21.08 -10.16
N LEU A 304 9.70 19.82 -10.17
CA LEU A 304 9.43 18.85 -11.22
C LEU A 304 8.68 17.65 -10.65
N GLY A 305 7.48 17.40 -11.16
CA GLY A 305 6.63 16.25 -10.80
C GLY A 305 6.36 15.37 -12.02
N SER A 306 6.23 14.06 -11.82
CA SER A 306 5.92 13.14 -12.94
C SER A 306 5.21 11.87 -12.45
N TYR A 307 5.89 11.02 -11.70
CA TYR A 307 5.35 9.69 -11.39
C TYR A 307 4.35 9.67 -10.22
N SER A 308 4.35 10.70 -9.37
CA SER A 308 3.57 10.81 -8.14
C SER A 308 3.27 12.28 -7.82
N GLU A 309 2.05 12.56 -7.36
CA GLU A 309 1.61 13.88 -6.88
C GLU A 309 2.24 14.25 -5.53
N TYR A 310 2.75 13.26 -4.79
CA TYR A 310 3.34 13.45 -3.47
C TYR A 310 4.86 13.65 -3.48
N ASP A 311 5.51 13.42 -4.62
CA ASP A 311 6.97 13.28 -4.68
C ASP A 311 7.59 14.05 -5.84
N ALA A 312 7.43 15.38 -5.78
CA ALA A 312 8.11 16.33 -6.65
C ALA A 312 9.57 16.53 -6.22
N VAL A 313 10.44 16.78 -7.20
CA VAL A 313 11.86 17.11 -7.02
C VAL A 313 12.05 18.60 -7.24
N ALA A 314 12.64 19.31 -6.27
CA ALA A 314 13.06 20.70 -6.46
C ALA A 314 14.53 20.75 -6.87
N LEU A 315 14.84 21.56 -7.89
CA LEU A 315 16.18 21.79 -8.40
C LEU A 315 16.41 23.30 -8.58
N PRO A 316 17.67 23.77 -8.59
CA PRO A 316 17.97 25.13 -9.05
C PRO A 316 17.43 25.37 -10.46
N GLY A 317 16.95 26.57 -10.75
CA GLY A 317 16.35 26.91 -12.05
C GLY A 317 17.27 26.63 -13.25
N GLU A 318 18.58 26.84 -13.06
CA GLU A 318 19.63 26.58 -14.06
C GLU A 318 19.67 25.11 -14.49
N ALA A 319 19.33 24.18 -13.59
CA ALA A 319 19.30 22.75 -13.89
C ALA A 319 18.27 22.42 -14.98
N TYR A 320 17.14 23.14 -15.04
CA TYR A 320 16.12 22.91 -16.05
C TYR A 320 16.68 23.04 -17.47
N ALA A 321 17.49 24.07 -17.73
CA ALA A 321 18.11 24.32 -19.03
C ALA A 321 19.16 23.26 -19.42
N LEU A 322 19.68 22.50 -18.44
CA LEU A 322 20.56 21.36 -18.70
C LEU A 322 19.75 20.09 -18.99
N LEU A 323 18.63 19.88 -18.27
CA LEU A 323 17.78 18.69 -18.42
C LEU A 323 17.12 18.62 -19.80
N VAL A 324 16.71 19.75 -20.38
CA VAL A 324 16.07 19.80 -21.70
C VAL A 324 17.02 19.43 -22.86
N GLU A 325 18.34 19.41 -22.64
CA GLU A 325 19.33 18.96 -23.64
C GLU A 325 19.31 17.44 -23.85
N PHE A 326 18.72 16.70 -22.92
CA PHE A 326 18.46 15.27 -23.08
C PHE A 326 17.26 15.10 -24.02
N THR A 327 17.52 14.92 -25.30
CA THR A 327 16.48 14.79 -26.34
C THR A 327 16.14 13.34 -26.73
N GLY A 328 16.88 12.36 -26.19
CA GLY A 328 16.74 10.96 -26.58
C GLY A 328 17.50 10.56 -27.85
N GLN A 329 18.34 11.43 -28.41
CA GLN A 329 19.05 11.16 -29.68
C GLN A 329 20.51 10.73 -29.48
N LYS A 330 21.15 11.18 -28.40
CA LYS A 330 22.57 10.95 -28.12
C LYS A 330 22.74 10.16 -26.83
N PRO A 331 23.81 9.35 -26.71
CA PRO A 331 24.16 8.72 -25.45
C PRO A 331 24.33 9.74 -24.33
N VAL A 332 23.99 9.37 -23.10
CA VAL A 332 24.10 10.23 -21.90
C VAL A 332 25.48 10.89 -21.81
N GLU A 333 26.55 10.13 -22.04
CA GLU A 333 27.92 10.65 -21.91
C GLU A 333 28.28 11.67 -22.98
N ALA A 334 27.70 11.55 -24.18
CA ALA A 334 27.88 12.54 -25.24
C ALA A 334 27.13 13.84 -24.92
N VAL A 335 25.93 13.76 -24.33
CA VAL A 335 25.19 14.94 -23.86
C VAL A 335 25.95 15.61 -22.72
N ARG A 336 26.43 14.85 -21.73
CA ARG A 336 27.22 15.39 -20.62
C ARG A 336 28.51 16.06 -21.10
N GLN A 337 29.23 15.46 -22.05
CA GLN A 337 30.40 16.10 -22.64
C GLN A 337 30.04 17.43 -23.32
N HIS A 338 28.93 17.47 -24.07
CA HIS A 338 28.42 18.71 -24.66
C HIS A 338 28.10 19.78 -23.60
N LEU A 339 27.49 19.39 -22.47
CA LEU A 339 27.22 20.32 -21.35
C LEU A 339 28.53 20.89 -20.76
N ARG A 340 29.58 20.07 -20.61
CA ARG A 340 30.89 20.54 -20.13
C ARG A 340 31.49 21.55 -21.08
N ASP A 341 31.51 21.23 -22.37
CA ASP A 341 32.20 22.01 -23.40
C ASP A 341 31.50 23.36 -23.68
N HIS A 342 30.16 23.39 -23.60
CA HIS A 342 29.38 24.55 -24.04
C HIS A 342 28.63 25.29 -22.94
N LYS A 343 28.34 24.65 -21.81
CA LYS A 343 27.60 25.26 -20.68
C LYS A 343 28.40 25.30 -19.38
N GLN A 344 29.65 24.83 -19.38
CA GLN A 344 30.51 24.74 -18.19
C GLN A 344 29.82 24.02 -17.02
N ALA A 345 28.96 23.04 -17.33
CA ALA A 345 28.15 22.30 -16.37
C ALA A 345 28.29 20.79 -16.60
N ASP A 346 28.10 20.01 -15.54
CA ASP A 346 27.98 18.55 -15.60
C ASP A 346 26.86 18.10 -14.69
N LEU A 347 26.18 17.03 -15.09
CA LEU A 347 25.20 16.35 -14.27
C LEU A 347 25.78 14.98 -13.90
N ASP A 348 25.94 14.75 -12.60
CA ASP A 348 26.47 13.50 -12.10
C ASP A 348 25.57 12.30 -12.51
N PRO A 349 26.13 11.14 -12.90
CA PRO A 349 25.35 9.96 -13.26
C PRO A 349 24.34 9.53 -12.19
N ASP A 350 24.67 9.71 -10.91
CA ASP A 350 23.77 9.35 -9.80
C ASP A 350 22.57 10.30 -9.74
N ILE A 351 22.77 11.58 -10.06
CA ILE A 351 21.67 12.57 -10.18
C ILE A 351 20.79 12.20 -11.38
N LEU A 352 21.39 11.88 -12.53
CA LEU A 352 20.65 11.46 -13.72
C LEU A 352 19.84 10.17 -13.46
N LEU A 353 20.41 9.24 -12.69
CA LEU A 353 19.72 8.02 -12.28
C LEU A 353 18.54 8.33 -11.36
N GLU A 354 18.69 9.22 -10.38
CA GLU A 354 17.58 9.61 -9.50
C GLU A 354 16.47 10.35 -10.29
N LEU A 355 16.83 11.29 -11.17
CA LEU A 355 15.87 11.96 -12.06
C LEU A 355 15.17 10.97 -13.00
N HIS A 356 15.88 9.92 -13.43
CA HIS A 356 15.28 8.85 -14.19
C HIS A 356 14.27 8.04 -13.36
N ARG A 357 14.60 7.68 -12.11
CA ARG A 357 13.69 6.98 -11.19
C ARG A 357 12.44 7.78 -10.88
N HIS A 358 12.55 9.11 -10.81
CA HIS A 358 11.42 10.03 -10.64
C HIS A 358 10.66 10.30 -11.95
N ARG A 359 11.08 9.71 -13.08
CA ARG A 359 10.50 9.90 -14.43
C ARG A 359 10.49 11.36 -14.88
N ILE A 360 11.48 12.13 -14.42
CA ILE A 360 11.82 13.45 -14.97
C ILE A 360 12.65 13.27 -16.24
N LEU A 361 13.58 12.30 -16.22
CA LEU A 361 14.25 11.78 -17.41
C LEU A 361 13.70 10.38 -17.73
N ILE A 362 13.46 10.09 -18.99
CA ILE A 362 12.91 8.81 -19.44
C ILE A 362 13.72 8.24 -20.60
N GLU A 363 13.57 6.96 -20.86
CA GLU A 363 14.00 6.39 -22.13
C GLU A 363 13.06 6.89 -23.25
N PRO A 364 13.59 7.22 -24.44
CA PRO A 364 12.82 7.84 -25.52
C PRO A 364 11.69 6.99 -26.11
#